data_AF-A0A553N8M9-F1
#
_entry.id   AF-A0A553N8M9-F1
#
_cell.length_a   1.000
_cell.length_b   1.000
_cell.length_c   1.000
_cell.angle_alpha   90.00
_cell.angle_beta   90.00
_cell.angle_gamma   90.00
#
_symmetry.space_group_name_H-M   'P 1'
#
loop_
_entity.id
_entity.type
_entity.pdbx_description
1 polymer ?
#
loop_
_entity_poly.entity_id
_entity_poly.type
_entity_poly.pdbx_seq_one_letter_code
_entity_poly.pdbx_strand_id
1 'polypeptide(L)'
;MSAVQSPSSQAQQRDDRLNNKVNADSEGGLVEADLLQMDQIRPEHVLRLKKVTENYLCQPEANVYGIDFTRFKIRDMETNATLFEIAKPPGQPVPVDEHDPNVGRFVRYQFTPEFLKLRHVGATVEFTVGATPVKDFRMIERHFFHEKPLKTFDFEFGFCIPNSKNTCEHIYDFPQLDDNTIRQMVTEPY
;
A
#
# COMPACT_ATOMS: atom_id res chain seq x y z
N MET A 1 67.16 -22.30 -28.69
CA MET A 1 66.62 -22.17 -27.32
C MET A 1 65.75 -20.94 -27.27
N SER A 2 64.44 -21.11 -27.45
CA SER A 2 63.44 -20.04 -27.27
C SER A 2 62.15 -20.70 -26.81
N ALA A 3 61.87 -20.64 -25.51
CA ALA A 3 60.60 -21.05 -24.92
C ALA A 3 59.81 -19.79 -24.59
N VAL A 4 58.64 -19.67 -25.21
CA VAL A 4 57.66 -18.61 -25.00
C VAL A 4 56.89 -18.94 -23.72
N GLN A 5 56.88 -18.02 -22.75
CA GLN A 5 56.03 -18.10 -21.56
C GLN A 5 54.60 -17.68 -21.92
N SER A 6 53.63 -18.51 -21.54
CA SER A 6 52.18 -18.24 -21.61
C SER A 6 51.70 -17.61 -20.30
N PRO A 7 50.96 -16.49 -20.29
CA PRO A 7 50.24 -16.04 -19.11
C PRO A 7 48.78 -16.50 -19.18
N SER A 8 48.18 -16.89 -18.04
CA SER A 8 46.77 -16.57 -17.66
C SER A 8 46.09 -17.60 -16.74
N SER A 9 46.71 -17.96 -15.62
CA SER A 9 46.04 -18.64 -14.49
C SER A 9 45.22 -17.69 -13.58
N GLN A 10 45.01 -16.43 -13.99
CA GLN A 10 44.25 -15.44 -13.22
C GLN A 10 42.82 -15.19 -13.74
N ALA A 11 42.43 -15.77 -14.88
CA ALA A 11 41.09 -15.57 -15.44
C ALA A 11 40.03 -16.49 -14.81
N GLN A 12 40.39 -17.71 -14.40
CA GLN A 12 39.43 -18.70 -13.87
C GLN A 12 39.08 -18.52 -12.38
N GLN A 13 39.82 -17.72 -11.61
CA GLN A 13 39.47 -17.42 -10.21
C GLN A 13 38.54 -16.20 -10.03
N ARG A 14 38.28 -15.44 -11.11
CA ARG A 14 37.42 -14.25 -11.06
C ARG A 14 35.94 -14.59 -11.31
N ASP A 15 35.65 -15.66 -12.05
CA ASP A 15 34.27 -16.05 -12.38
C ASP A 15 33.57 -16.83 -11.26
N ASP A 16 34.30 -17.55 -10.39
CA ASP A 16 33.70 -18.24 -9.23
C ASP A 16 33.32 -17.29 -8.07
N ARG A 17 33.74 -16.02 -8.11
CA ARG A 17 33.33 -15.00 -7.13
C ARG A 17 32.05 -14.25 -7.51
N LEU A 18 31.60 -14.36 -8.76
CA LEU A 18 30.38 -13.70 -9.24
C LEU A 18 29.16 -14.61 -9.17
N ASN A 19 29.34 -15.93 -9.09
CA ASN A 19 28.23 -16.89 -9.13
C ASN A 19 27.76 -17.38 -7.74
N ASN A 20 28.31 -16.86 -6.64
CA ASN A 20 27.97 -17.27 -5.28
C ASN A 20 27.31 -16.15 -4.44
N LYS A 21 26.67 -15.18 -5.10
CA LYS A 21 25.99 -14.06 -4.45
C LYS A 21 24.51 -13.94 -4.83
N VAL A 22 23.87 -15.07 -5.15
CA VAL A 22 22.42 -15.16 -5.42
C VAL A 22 21.68 -16.00 -4.38
N ASN A 23 22.36 -16.70 -3.47
CA ASN A 23 21.72 -17.37 -2.34
C ASN A 23 22.15 -16.71 -1.03
N ALA A 24 21.55 -15.55 -0.77
CA ALA A 24 21.35 -15.08 0.58
C ALA A 24 19.85 -14.82 0.70
N ASP A 25 19.12 -15.81 1.20
CA ASP A 25 17.87 -15.59 1.90
C ASP A 25 18.11 -14.46 2.90
N SER A 26 17.69 -13.25 2.54
CA SER A 26 17.73 -12.10 3.44
C SER A 26 16.65 -12.30 4.48
N GLU A 27 17.00 -13.00 5.58
CA GLU A 27 16.22 -13.06 6.81
C GLU A 27 15.95 -11.67 7.41
N GLY A 28 16.61 -10.61 6.92
CA GLY A 28 16.23 -9.22 7.15
C GLY A 28 15.06 -8.80 6.24
N GLY A 29 13.85 -8.77 6.79
CA GLY A 29 12.71 -8.13 6.12
C GLY A 29 12.99 -6.64 5.88
N LEU A 30 12.54 -6.11 4.75
CA LEU A 30 12.64 -4.68 4.44
C LEU A 30 11.89 -3.87 5.51
N VAL A 31 12.55 -2.89 6.11
CA VAL A 31 11.95 -2.03 7.15
C VAL A 31 11.67 -0.62 6.62
N GLU A 32 10.82 0.12 7.32
CA GLU A 32 10.47 1.50 6.95
C GLU A 32 11.70 2.40 6.78
N ALA A 33 12.69 2.27 7.67
CA ALA A 33 13.92 3.05 7.59
C ALA A 33 14.66 2.86 6.24
N ASP A 34 14.61 1.66 5.66
CA ASP A 34 15.19 1.41 4.33
C ASP A 34 14.41 2.15 3.25
N LEU A 35 13.08 2.16 3.35
CA LEU A 35 12.19 2.81 2.38
C LEU A 35 12.32 4.33 2.39
N LEU A 36 12.47 4.92 3.57
CA LEU A 36 12.62 6.37 3.74
C LEU A 36 13.93 6.91 3.14
N GLN A 37 14.91 6.04 2.88
CA GLN A 37 16.15 6.40 2.19
C GLN A 37 16.09 6.19 0.67
N MET A 38 14.97 5.69 0.14
CA MET A 38 14.81 5.46 -1.30
C MET A 38 14.29 6.71 -2.00
N ASP A 39 14.93 7.08 -3.11
CA ASP A 39 14.43 8.14 -3.99
C ASP A 39 13.06 7.79 -4.60
N GLN A 40 12.82 6.49 -4.83
CA GLN A 40 11.59 6.00 -5.41
C GLN A 40 11.14 4.69 -4.76
N ILE A 41 9.93 4.72 -4.20
CA ILE A 41 9.27 3.54 -3.63
C ILE A 41 8.39 2.88 -4.70
N ARG A 42 8.46 1.56 -4.78
CA ARG A 42 7.79 0.74 -5.79
C ARG A 42 6.92 -0.34 -5.14
N PRO A 43 5.95 -0.94 -5.87
CA PRO A 43 5.08 -1.99 -5.33
C PRO A 43 5.83 -3.12 -4.61
N GLU A 44 6.91 -3.63 -5.21
CA GLU A 44 7.74 -4.70 -4.66
C GLU A 44 8.38 -4.36 -3.31
N HIS A 45 8.58 -3.07 -3.01
CA HIS A 45 9.12 -2.62 -1.75
C HIS A 45 8.06 -2.73 -0.64
N VAL A 46 6.86 -2.16 -0.87
CA VAL A 46 5.78 -2.15 0.13
C VAL A 46 5.16 -3.52 0.36
N LEU A 47 5.19 -4.40 -0.65
CA LEU A 47 4.71 -5.78 -0.51
C LEU A 47 5.53 -6.61 0.48
N ARG A 48 6.79 -6.21 0.73
CA ARG A 48 7.71 -6.88 1.66
C ARG A 48 7.61 -6.37 3.10
N LEU A 49 6.86 -5.31 3.37
CA LEU A 49 6.70 -4.75 4.71
C LEU A 49 6.00 -5.74 5.64
N LYS A 50 6.62 -6.03 6.79
CA LYS A 50 6.06 -6.94 7.80
C LYS A 50 5.29 -6.21 8.90
N LYS A 51 5.34 -4.88 8.90
CA LYS A 51 4.85 -3.98 9.95
C LYS A 51 4.19 -2.75 9.35
N VAL A 52 3.38 -2.06 10.14
CA VAL A 52 2.86 -0.73 9.79
C VAL A 52 4.01 0.27 9.75
N THR A 53 3.91 1.29 8.90
CA THR A 53 4.87 2.40 8.91
C THR A 53 4.45 3.44 9.93
N GLU A 54 5.40 3.95 10.70
CA GLU A 54 5.21 5.04 11.66
C GLU A 54 5.08 6.39 10.94
N ASN A 55 5.74 6.56 9.79
CA ASN A 55 5.73 7.79 9.00
C ASN A 55 5.13 7.58 7.61
N TYR A 56 4.72 8.67 6.98
CA TYR A 56 4.34 8.66 5.57
C TYR A 56 5.55 8.46 4.67
N LEU A 57 5.44 7.52 3.74
CA LEU A 57 6.49 7.18 2.79
C LEU A 57 6.64 8.17 1.62
N CYS A 58 5.78 9.19 1.54
CA CYS A 58 5.88 10.26 0.56
C CYS A 58 5.24 11.55 1.09
N GLN A 59 5.74 12.69 0.59
CA GLN A 59 5.17 14.01 0.85
C GLN A 59 3.92 14.24 -0.03
N PRO A 60 2.96 15.08 0.39
CA PRO A 60 1.75 15.38 -0.39
C PRO A 60 2.03 15.87 -1.82
N GLU A 61 3.12 16.60 -2.03
CA GLU A 61 3.54 17.17 -3.32
C GLU A 61 3.90 16.08 -4.34
N ALA A 62 4.16 14.84 -3.89
CA ALA A 62 4.34 13.70 -4.77
C ALA A 62 3.07 13.35 -5.58
N ASN A 63 1.90 13.84 -5.15
CA ASN A 63 0.64 13.74 -5.90
C ASN A 63 0.59 14.71 -7.10
N VAL A 64 1.52 14.56 -8.04
CA VAL A 64 1.64 15.39 -9.25
C VAL A 64 0.49 15.19 -10.24
N TYR A 65 -0.35 14.17 -10.04
CA TYR A 65 -1.52 13.87 -10.86
C TYR A 65 -2.79 14.56 -10.35
N GLY A 66 -2.75 15.20 -9.18
CA GLY A 66 -3.93 15.83 -8.58
C GLY A 66 -5.05 14.82 -8.33
N ILE A 67 -4.71 13.60 -7.87
CA ILE A 67 -5.69 12.59 -7.48
C ILE A 67 -6.32 13.03 -6.17
N ASP A 68 -7.65 13.15 -6.14
CA ASP A 68 -8.37 13.55 -4.93
C ASP A 68 -9.56 12.64 -4.65
N PHE A 69 -9.52 11.88 -3.56
CA PHE A 69 -10.64 11.05 -3.12
C PHE A 69 -11.74 11.92 -2.51
N THR A 70 -12.89 11.92 -3.15
CA THR A 70 -14.05 12.77 -2.81
C THR A 70 -15.16 12.02 -2.07
N ARG A 71 -15.27 10.71 -2.23
CA ARG A 71 -16.26 9.89 -1.53
C ARG A 71 -15.75 8.47 -1.34
N PHE A 72 -16.04 7.91 -0.18
CA PHE A 72 -15.75 6.52 0.14
C PHE A 72 -16.95 5.91 0.85
N LYS A 73 -17.37 4.74 0.38
CA LYS A 73 -18.50 3.99 0.95
C LYS A 73 -18.11 2.52 1.06
N ILE A 74 -18.39 1.92 2.21
CA ILE A 74 -18.30 0.47 2.41
C ILE A 74 -19.71 -0.08 2.61
N ARG A 75 -20.04 -1.16 1.91
CA ARG A 75 -21.26 -1.94 2.12
C ARG A 75 -20.96 -3.41 2.35
N ASP A 76 -21.78 -4.05 3.17
CA ASP A 76 -21.84 -5.50 3.24
C ASP A 76 -22.38 -6.04 1.90
N MET A 77 -21.71 -7.02 1.30
CA MET A 77 -22.14 -7.64 0.05
C MET A 77 -23.35 -8.57 0.23
N GLU A 78 -23.55 -9.13 1.42
CA GLU A 78 -24.64 -10.07 1.68
C GLU A 78 -25.96 -9.33 1.93
N THR A 79 -25.94 -8.30 2.78
CA THR A 79 -27.14 -7.55 3.15
C THR A 79 -27.35 -6.24 2.37
N ASN A 80 -26.33 -5.77 1.63
CA ASN A 80 -26.27 -4.44 1.04
C ASN A 80 -26.34 -3.27 2.06
N ALA A 81 -26.20 -3.55 3.36
CA ALA A 81 -26.17 -2.52 4.38
C ALA A 81 -24.93 -1.64 4.20
N THR A 82 -25.11 -0.31 4.23
CA THR A 82 -23.99 0.63 4.28
C THR A 82 -23.36 0.56 5.67
N LEU A 83 -22.09 0.16 5.73
CA LEU A 83 -21.32 0.01 6.97
C LEU A 83 -20.57 1.31 7.32
N PHE A 84 -20.16 2.05 6.30
CA PHE A 84 -19.47 3.32 6.44
C PHE A 84 -19.65 4.16 5.19
N GLU A 85 -19.78 5.47 5.35
CA GLU A 85 -19.77 6.41 4.24
C GLU A 85 -19.21 7.75 4.69
N ILE A 86 -18.32 8.31 3.88
CA ILE A 86 -17.80 9.66 4.02
C ILE A 86 -17.71 10.31 2.64
N ALA A 87 -18.07 11.59 2.56
CA ALA A 87 -17.92 12.39 1.37
C ALA A 87 -17.34 13.76 1.73
N LYS A 88 -16.44 14.27 0.89
CA LYS A 88 -15.97 15.64 0.99
C LYS A 88 -17.12 16.59 0.67
N PRO A 89 -17.29 17.69 1.43
CA PRO A 89 -18.29 18.69 1.10
C PRO A 89 -18.02 19.28 -0.29
N PRO A 90 -19.06 19.47 -1.13
CA PRO A 90 -18.87 20.04 -2.45
C PRO A 90 -18.35 21.48 -2.35
N GLY A 91 -17.30 21.80 -3.11
CA GLY A 91 -16.76 23.16 -3.23
C GLY A 91 -15.95 23.68 -2.04
N GLN A 92 -15.63 22.83 -1.06
CA GLN A 92 -14.68 23.20 0.00
C GLN A 92 -13.27 22.78 -0.41
N PRO A 93 -12.30 23.71 -0.50
CA PRO A 93 -10.90 23.33 -0.63
C PRO A 93 -10.52 22.46 0.57
N VAL A 94 -9.74 21.41 0.33
CA VAL A 94 -9.08 20.68 1.43
C VAL A 94 -8.35 21.71 2.28
N PRO A 95 -8.57 21.73 3.61
CA PRO A 95 -7.81 22.60 4.49
C PRO A 95 -6.33 22.28 4.30
N VAL A 96 -5.60 23.16 3.63
CA VAL A 96 -4.15 23.10 3.60
C VAL A 96 -3.74 23.71 4.94
N ASP A 97 -3.46 22.86 5.92
CA ASP A 97 -2.84 23.32 7.14
C ASP A 97 -1.34 23.45 6.89
N GLU A 98 -0.85 24.68 6.81
CA GLU A 98 0.59 24.95 6.67
C GLU A 98 1.41 24.33 7.83
N HIS A 99 0.79 24.01 8.97
CA HIS A 99 1.44 23.41 10.13
C HIS A 99 1.43 21.88 10.10
N ASP A 100 0.49 21.25 9.39
CA ASP A 100 0.46 19.80 9.19
C ASP A 100 0.07 19.45 7.74
N PRO A 101 1.07 19.22 6.86
CA PRO A 101 0.82 18.88 5.47
C PRO A 101 0.12 17.51 5.29
N ASN A 102 0.00 16.71 6.36
CA ASN A 102 -0.66 15.40 6.32
C ASN A 102 -2.12 15.43 6.76
N VAL A 103 -2.70 16.61 7.03
CA VAL A 103 -4.12 16.76 7.34
C VAL A 103 -4.96 16.07 6.26
N GLY A 104 -5.86 15.18 6.70
CA GLY A 104 -6.76 14.42 5.83
C GLY A 104 -6.19 13.12 5.24
N ARG A 105 -4.92 12.76 5.53
CA ARG A 105 -4.33 11.46 5.14
C ARG A 105 -4.59 10.33 6.14
N PHE A 106 -5.10 10.65 7.32
CA PHE A 106 -5.44 9.69 8.37
C PHE A 106 -6.95 9.67 8.61
N VAL A 107 -7.52 8.47 8.69
CA VAL A 107 -8.93 8.23 9.03
C VAL A 107 -9.00 7.19 10.13
N ARG A 108 -9.76 7.49 11.19
CA ARG A 108 -10.06 6.55 12.28
C ARG A 108 -11.46 5.99 12.08
N TYR A 109 -11.56 4.71 11.79
CA TYR A 109 -12.84 4.02 11.65
C TYR A 109 -13.39 3.56 12.99
N GLN A 110 -14.71 3.66 13.14
CA GLN A 110 -15.45 3.09 14.26
C GLN A 110 -16.42 2.06 13.72
N PHE A 111 -16.06 0.78 13.84
CA PHE A 111 -16.89 -0.34 13.43
C PHE A 111 -17.45 -1.10 14.63
N THR A 112 -18.54 -1.83 14.40
CA THR A 112 -19.05 -2.78 15.39
C THR A 112 -18.27 -4.09 15.31
N PRO A 113 -18.26 -4.91 16.38
CA PRO A 113 -17.61 -6.23 16.36
C PRO A 113 -18.08 -7.16 15.23
N GLU A 114 -19.33 -7.02 14.77
CA GLU A 114 -19.88 -7.82 13.67
C GLU A 114 -19.15 -7.57 12.34
N PHE A 115 -18.48 -6.43 12.18
CA PHE A 115 -17.67 -6.14 11.00
C PHE A 115 -16.55 -7.18 10.78
N LEU A 116 -15.96 -7.70 11.86
CA LEU A 116 -14.87 -8.70 11.81
C LEU A 116 -15.34 -10.08 11.34
N LYS A 117 -16.66 -10.31 11.26
CA LYS A 117 -17.25 -11.58 10.84
C LYS A 117 -17.74 -11.55 9.38
N LEU A 118 -17.69 -10.38 8.73
CA LEU A 118 -18.08 -10.25 7.33
C LEU A 118 -17.15 -11.03 6.42
N ARG A 119 -17.70 -11.61 5.35
CA ARG A 119 -16.92 -12.34 4.35
C ARG A 119 -16.47 -11.45 3.21
N HIS A 120 -17.39 -10.66 2.70
CA HIS A 120 -17.17 -9.81 1.53
C HIS A 120 -17.76 -8.43 1.79
N VAL A 121 -16.97 -7.39 1.55
CA VAL A 121 -17.48 -6.01 1.52
C VAL A 121 -17.17 -5.37 0.17
N GLY A 122 -18.11 -4.56 -0.31
CA GLY A 122 -17.90 -3.71 -1.48
C GLY A 122 -17.48 -2.33 -1.00
N ALA A 123 -16.35 -1.83 -1.51
CA ALA A 123 -15.89 -0.48 -1.22
C ALA A 123 -15.95 0.37 -2.50
N THR A 124 -16.86 1.33 -2.52
CA THR A 124 -16.98 2.32 -3.60
C THR A 124 -16.13 3.53 -3.27
N VAL A 125 -15.25 3.90 -4.20
CA VAL A 125 -14.45 5.12 -4.16
C VAL A 125 -14.82 6.02 -5.32
N GLU A 126 -14.99 7.31 -5.04
CA GLU A 126 -15.10 8.36 -6.05
C GLU A 126 -13.94 9.33 -5.89
N PHE A 127 -13.25 9.62 -6.98
CA PHE A 127 -12.08 10.49 -6.96
C PHE A 127 -11.98 11.32 -8.23
N THR A 128 -11.35 12.47 -8.14
CA THR A 128 -11.01 13.29 -9.30
C THR A 128 -9.55 13.10 -9.69
N VAL A 129 -9.25 13.41 -10.95
CA VAL A 129 -7.89 13.41 -11.49
C VAL A 129 -7.65 14.76 -12.16
N GLY A 130 -6.46 15.31 -11.97
CA GLY A 130 -6.02 16.57 -12.58
C GLY A 130 -5.81 16.47 -14.09
N ALA A 131 -5.05 17.42 -14.64
CA ALA A 131 -4.87 17.53 -16.09
C ALA A 131 -4.04 16.40 -16.72
N THR A 132 -3.18 15.74 -15.94
CA THR A 132 -2.31 14.68 -16.42
C THR A 132 -3.03 13.33 -16.33
N PRO A 133 -3.13 12.56 -17.42
CA PRO A 133 -3.74 11.22 -17.38
C PRO A 133 -2.92 10.28 -16.48
N VAL A 134 -3.60 9.44 -15.72
CA VAL A 134 -2.96 8.40 -14.90
C VAL A 134 -3.08 7.06 -15.62
N LYS A 135 -1.94 6.40 -15.81
CA LYS A 135 -1.88 5.03 -16.31
C LYS A 135 -1.54 4.12 -15.14
N ASP A 136 -2.07 2.91 -15.16
CA ASP A 136 -1.74 1.86 -14.20
C ASP A 136 -1.93 2.29 -12.74
N PHE A 137 -3.00 3.04 -12.45
CA PHE A 137 -3.27 3.47 -11.08
C PHE A 137 -3.58 2.24 -10.22
N ARG A 138 -2.80 2.07 -9.14
CA ARG A 138 -2.81 0.87 -8.30
C ARG A 138 -2.72 1.26 -6.83
N MET A 139 -3.47 0.54 -6.00
CA MET A 139 -3.47 0.71 -4.55
C MET A 139 -3.15 -0.62 -3.86
N ILE A 140 -2.12 -0.60 -3.02
CA ILE A 140 -1.75 -1.70 -2.13
C ILE A 140 -2.11 -1.28 -0.72
N GLU A 141 -3.13 -1.92 -0.16
CA GLU A 141 -3.66 -1.66 1.18
C GLU A 141 -3.28 -2.83 2.11
N ARG A 142 -2.56 -2.55 3.19
CA ARG A 142 -2.08 -3.58 4.14
C ARG A 142 -2.66 -3.36 5.51
N HIS A 143 -3.28 -4.39 6.07
CA HIS A 143 -3.88 -4.37 7.40
C HIS A 143 -3.02 -5.15 8.37
N PHE A 144 -2.87 -4.63 9.59
CA PHE A 144 -2.08 -5.23 10.65
C PHE A 144 -2.86 -5.23 11.97
N PHE A 145 -2.54 -6.18 12.85
CA PHE A 145 -2.96 -6.18 14.25
C PHE A 145 -1.75 -6.55 15.11
N HIS A 146 -1.37 -5.67 16.05
CA HIS A 146 -0.12 -5.79 16.85
C HIS A 146 1.11 -6.15 16.00
N GLU A 147 1.39 -5.36 14.97
CA GLU A 147 2.52 -5.59 14.06
C GLU A 147 2.47 -6.90 13.25
N LYS A 148 1.37 -7.65 13.29
CA LYS A 148 1.17 -8.86 12.50
C LYS A 148 0.30 -8.55 11.28
N PRO A 149 0.74 -8.89 10.06
CA PRO A 149 -0.09 -8.73 8.87
C PRO A 149 -1.37 -9.56 8.98
N LEU A 150 -2.53 -8.93 8.77
CA LEU A 150 -3.82 -9.60 8.64
C LEU A 150 -4.10 -9.96 7.19
N LYS A 151 -4.01 -8.96 6.30
CA LYS A 151 -4.29 -9.11 4.87
C LYS A 151 -3.62 -8.00 4.08
N THR A 152 -3.26 -8.30 2.84
CA THR A 152 -2.90 -7.32 1.81
C THR A 152 -3.95 -7.38 0.72
N PHE A 153 -4.49 -6.23 0.38
CA PHE A 153 -5.35 -6.02 -0.78
C PHE A 153 -4.57 -5.23 -1.82
N ASP A 154 -4.69 -5.63 -3.08
CA ASP A 154 -3.89 -5.12 -4.18
C ASP A 154 -4.81 -4.91 -5.37
N PHE A 155 -5.17 -3.65 -5.60
CA PHE A 155 -6.19 -3.27 -6.55
C PHE A 155 -5.61 -2.43 -7.67
N GLU A 156 -5.94 -2.79 -8.90
CA GLU A 156 -5.64 -2.00 -10.09
C GLU A 156 -6.91 -1.26 -10.53
N PHE A 157 -6.85 0.07 -10.47
CA PHE A 157 -7.88 0.95 -11.04
C PHE A 157 -7.74 1.07 -12.56
N GLY A 158 -6.53 0.88 -13.08
CA GLY A 158 -6.22 1.00 -14.50
C GLY A 158 -6.05 2.44 -14.97
N PHE A 159 -6.60 2.77 -16.14
CA PHE A 159 -6.50 4.10 -16.74
C PHE A 159 -7.53 5.07 -16.14
N CYS A 160 -7.06 6.23 -15.67
CA CYS A 160 -7.95 7.29 -15.17
C CYS A 160 -7.96 8.48 -16.12
N ILE A 161 -9.17 8.93 -16.46
CA ILE A 161 -9.40 10.00 -17.44
C ILE A 161 -8.97 11.34 -16.82
N PRO A 162 -8.18 12.18 -17.52
CA PRO A 162 -7.75 13.48 -17.01
C PRO A 162 -8.93 14.46 -16.88
N ASN A 163 -8.84 15.42 -15.94
CA ASN A 163 -9.85 16.44 -15.64
C ASN A 163 -11.26 15.86 -15.45
N SER A 164 -11.36 14.70 -14.81
CA SER A 164 -12.63 13.99 -14.67
C SER A 164 -12.83 13.46 -13.25
N LYS A 165 -14.08 13.11 -12.96
CA LYS A 165 -14.45 12.31 -11.79
C LYS A 165 -14.56 10.84 -12.21
N ASN A 166 -13.92 9.97 -11.46
CA ASN A 166 -13.87 8.53 -11.66
C ASN A 166 -14.55 7.85 -10.47
N THR A 167 -15.17 6.71 -10.73
CA THR A 167 -15.79 5.86 -9.70
C THR A 167 -15.29 4.44 -9.89
N CYS A 168 -14.90 3.79 -8.80
CA CYS A 168 -14.52 2.38 -8.79
C CYS A 168 -15.16 1.68 -7.60
N GLU A 169 -15.51 0.39 -7.76
CA GLU A 169 -15.89 -0.47 -6.66
C GLU A 169 -14.90 -1.63 -6.56
N HIS A 170 -14.27 -1.79 -5.40
CA HIS A 170 -13.41 -2.91 -5.09
C HIS A 170 -14.11 -3.87 -4.14
N ILE A 171 -13.96 -5.16 -4.39
CA ILE A 171 -14.48 -6.21 -3.53
C ILE A 171 -13.36 -6.70 -2.63
N TYR A 172 -13.59 -6.62 -1.33
CA TYR A 172 -12.66 -7.07 -0.31
C TYR A 172 -13.12 -8.43 0.21
N ASP A 173 -12.29 -9.44 -0.02
CA ASP A 173 -12.44 -10.76 0.59
C ASP A 173 -11.71 -10.78 1.92
N PHE A 174 -12.48 -10.74 3.02
CA PHE A 174 -11.92 -10.68 4.35
C PHE A 174 -11.20 -11.98 4.72
N PRO A 175 -10.09 -11.91 5.46
CA PRO A 175 -9.46 -13.10 6.00
C PRO A 175 -10.41 -13.76 7.02
N GLN A 176 -10.36 -15.08 7.13
CA GLN A 176 -10.98 -15.77 8.26
C GLN A 176 -10.12 -15.55 9.49
N LEU A 177 -10.66 -14.81 10.46
CA LEU A 177 -10.03 -14.56 11.75
C LEU A 177 -10.53 -15.59 12.76
N ASP A 178 -9.65 -16.06 13.63
CA ASP A 178 -10.03 -16.92 14.75
C ASP A 178 -10.69 -16.12 15.88
N ASP A 179 -11.47 -16.80 16.72
CA ASP A 179 -12.21 -16.17 17.82
C ASP A 179 -11.32 -15.46 18.85
N ASN A 180 -10.06 -15.89 19.01
CA ASN A 180 -9.14 -15.21 19.91
C ASN A 180 -8.69 -13.88 19.31
N THR A 181 -8.29 -13.87 18.03
CA THR A 181 -7.94 -12.64 17.31
C THR A 181 -9.10 -11.66 17.28
N ILE A 182 -10.33 -12.10 16.96
CA ILE A 182 -11.52 -11.24 16.96
C ILE A 182 -11.74 -10.61 18.35
N ARG A 183 -11.67 -11.41 19.42
CA ARG A 183 -11.83 -10.89 20.79
C ARG A 183 -10.78 -9.83 21.11
N GLN A 184 -9.51 -10.08 20.79
CA GLN A 184 -8.42 -9.12 21.02
C GLN A 184 -8.65 -7.81 20.26
N MET A 185 -8.99 -7.88 18.97
CA MET A 185 -9.27 -6.70 18.14
C MET A 185 -10.45 -5.86 18.68
N VAL A 186 -11.43 -6.48 19.35
CA VAL A 186 -12.54 -5.78 20.00
C VAL A 186 -12.12 -5.13 21.32
N THR A 187 -11.29 -5.80 22.12
CA THR A 187 -10.87 -5.31 23.45
C THR A 187 -9.72 -4.32 23.41
N GLU A 188 -8.97 -4.28 22.31
CA GLU A 188 -7.77 -3.47 22.13
C GLU A 188 -7.95 -2.54 20.90
N PRO A 189 -8.79 -1.49 21.02
CA PRO A 189 -9.03 -0.57 19.91
C PRO A 189 -7.84 0.39 19.71
N TYR A 190 -7.43 0.53 18.45
CA TYR A 190 -6.33 1.38 17.97
C TYR A 190 -4.98 1.02 18.59
#